data_AF-A0A7Y8Y391-F1
#
_entry.id   AF-A0A7Y8Y391-F1
#
_cell.length_a   1.000
_cell.length_b   1.000
_cell.length_c   1.000
_cell.angle_alpha   90.00
_cell.angle_beta   90.00
_cell.angle_gamma   90.00
#
_symmetry.space_group_name_H-M   'P 1'
#
loop_
_entity.id
_entity.type
_entity.pdbx_description
1 polymer ?
#
loop_
_entity_poly.entity_id
_entity_poly.type
_entity_poly.pdbx_seq_one_letter_code
_entity_poly.pdbx_strand_id
1 'polypeptide(L)'
;MKIVSRIFGIIAIFFAILFCSMSIYRAGIDKDKAEAELTEAKQQIEQFREQAKTMTGETKAYLDGEIANAEKVINEAPKGSTYLIVQIFLGVLLVLSLAFGYFLFRPNLNTVTKFVAAAVIVTLIVYFASPDIARGKYSGLNSRTLALLSGIPVIVAGLFAFLAAKKAVVKVA
;
A
#
# COMPACT_ATOMS: atom_id res chain seq x y z
N MET A 1 26.75 17.53 15.59
CA MET A 1 26.27 16.25 15.00
C MET A 1 25.00 15.66 15.64
N LYS A 2 24.87 15.51 16.99
CA LYS A 2 23.67 14.86 17.59
C LYS A 2 22.35 15.58 17.29
N ILE A 3 22.36 16.91 17.26
CA ILE A 3 21.16 17.73 16.99
C ILE A 3 20.81 17.67 15.50
N VAL A 4 21.82 17.81 14.63
CA VAL A 4 21.65 17.75 13.16
C VAL A 4 21.04 16.42 12.71
N SER A 5 21.56 15.27 13.20
CA SER A 5 20.98 13.95 12.86
C SER A 5 19.54 13.78 13.36
N ARG A 6 19.20 14.42 14.50
CA ARG A 6 17.84 14.41 15.01
C ARG A 6 16.91 15.27 14.15
N ILE A 7 17.36 16.44 13.70
CA ILE A 7 16.60 17.30 12.79
C ILE A 7 16.28 16.55 11.48
N PHE A 8 17.28 15.93 10.85
CA PHE A 8 17.05 15.14 9.63
C PHE A 8 16.13 13.94 9.86
N GLY A 9 16.27 13.25 11.00
CA GLY A 9 15.36 12.16 11.36
C GLY A 9 13.92 12.64 11.55
N ILE A 10 13.70 13.79 12.19
CA ILE A 10 12.38 14.40 12.34
C ILE A 10 11.77 14.76 10.98
N ILE A 11 12.56 15.36 10.08
CA ILE A 11 12.11 15.67 8.72
C ILE A 11 11.69 14.38 7.99
N ALA A 12 12.48 13.31 8.07
CA ALA A 12 12.13 12.02 7.48
C ALA A 12 10.82 11.45 8.07
N ILE A 13 10.60 11.61 9.38
CA ILE A 13 9.34 11.19 10.04
C ILE A 13 8.15 11.99 9.50
N PHE A 14 8.29 13.31 9.32
CA PHE A 14 7.21 14.11 8.75
C PHE A 14 6.84 13.66 7.33
N PHE A 15 7.84 13.41 6.48
CA PHE A 15 7.59 12.83 5.16
C PHE A 15 6.93 11.46 5.25
N ALA A 16 7.41 10.59 6.14
CA ALA A 16 6.83 9.27 6.34
C ALA A 16 5.36 9.34 6.77
N ILE A 17 5.01 10.20 7.72
CA ILE A 17 3.62 10.41 8.18
C ILE A 17 2.77 10.94 7.03
N LEU A 18 3.26 11.93 6.29
CA LEU A 18 2.53 12.55 5.18
C LEU A 18 2.23 11.52 4.07
N PHE A 19 3.25 10.79 3.60
CA PHE A 19 3.07 9.80 2.53
C PHE A 19 2.28 8.58 3.00
N CYS A 20 2.48 8.09 4.22
CA CYS A 20 1.67 6.98 4.76
C CYS A 20 0.20 7.38 4.87
N SER A 21 -0.11 8.56 5.44
CA SER A 21 -1.49 9.03 5.59
C SER A 21 -2.18 9.22 4.24
N MET A 22 -1.48 9.84 3.29
CA MET A 22 -1.99 10.02 1.93
C MET A 22 -2.23 8.68 1.22
N SER A 23 -1.32 7.71 1.39
CA SER A 23 -1.45 6.38 0.79
C SER A 23 -2.56 5.56 1.44
N ILE A 24 -2.77 5.66 2.76
CA ILE A 24 -3.89 5.03 3.47
C ILE A 24 -5.22 5.59 2.98
N TYR A 25 -5.33 6.92 2.89
CA TYR A 25 -6.55 7.57 2.38
C TYR A 25 -6.85 7.15 0.95
N ARG A 26 -5.82 7.14 0.10
CA ARG A 26 -5.95 6.73 -1.30
C ARG A 26 -6.31 5.26 -1.45
N ALA A 27 -5.71 4.36 -0.68
CA ALA A 27 -6.07 2.95 -0.66
C ALA A 27 -7.54 2.74 -0.24
N GLY A 28 -8.07 3.58 0.65
CA GLY A 28 -9.50 3.60 0.99
C GLY A 28 -10.38 3.98 -0.21
N ILE A 29 -10.05 5.08 -0.91
CA ILE A 29 -10.80 5.47 -2.12
C ILE A 29 -10.74 4.39 -3.19
N ASP A 30 -9.56 3.82 -3.44
CA ASP A 30 -9.40 2.80 -4.48
C ASP A 30 -10.14 1.50 -4.10
N LYS A 31 -10.23 1.16 -2.81
CA LYS A 31 -11.07 0.06 -2.31
C LYS A 31 -12.54 0.30 -2.64
N ASP A 32 -13.08 1.46 -2.26
CA ASP A 32 -14.50 1.77 -2.45
C ASP A 32 -14.87 1.79 -3.93
N LYS A 33 -13.98 2.33 -4.78
CA LYS A 33 -14.16 2.31 -6.24
C LYS A 33 -14.12 0.90 -6.81
N ALA A 34 -13.16 0.07 -6.41
CA ALA A 34 -13.05 -1.30 -6.89
C ALA A 34 -14.27 -2.14 -6.49
N GLU A 35 -14.82 -1.93 -5.28
CA GLU A 35 -16.03 -2.62 -4.84
C GLU A 35 -17.27 -2.18 -5.63
N ALA A 36 -17.41 -0.89 -5.92
CA ALA A 36 -18.49 -0.37 -6.76
C ALA A 36 -18.40 -0.91 -8.20
N GLU A 37 -17.23 -0.77 -8.85
CA GLU A 37 -17.00 -1.22 -10.23
C GLU A 37 -17.20 -2.74 -10.38
N LEU A 38 -16.71 -3.54 -9.41
CA LEU A 38 -16.94 -5.00 -9.42
C LEU A 38 -18.40 -5.37 -9.21
N THR A 39 -19.15 -4.60 -8.43
CA THR A 39 -20.58 -4.85 -8.21
C THR A 39 -21.39 -4.52 -9.46
N GLU A 40 -21.13 -3.36 -10.09
CA GLU A 40 -21.75 -2.98 -11.35
C GLU A 40 -21.42 -3.97 -12.48
N ALA A 41 -20.16 -4.37 -12.61
CA ALA A 41 -19.73 -5.32 -13.63
C ALA A 41 -20.40 -6.70 -13.45
N LYS A 42 -20.56 -7.17 -12.21
CA LYS A 42 -21.29 -8.41 -11.91
C LYS A 42 -22.77 -8.31 -12.28
N GLN A 43 -23.42 -7.19 -11.97
CA GLN A 43 -24.82 -6.96 -12.33
C GLN A 43 -25.01 -6.91 -13.86
N GLN A 44 -24.08 -6.28 -14.59
CA GLN A 44 -24.12 -6.25 -16.06
C GLN A 44 -23.93 -7.65 -16.66
N ILE A 45 -23.00 -8.45 -16.14
CA ILE A 45 -22.84 -9.85 -16.58
C ILE A 45 -24.11 -10.66 -16.31
N GLU A 46 -24.76 -10.46 -15.17
CA GLU A 46 -25.99 -11.16 -14.84
C GLU A 46 -27.13 -10.79 -15.80
N GLN A 47 -27.25 -9.52 -16.16
CA GLN A 47 -28.17 -9.06 -17.20
C GLN A 47 -27.85 -9.66 -18.58
N PHE A 48 -26.58 -9.70 -18.98
CA PHE A 48 -26.18 -10.34 -20.24
C PHE A 48 -26.45 -11.85 -20.22
N ARG A 49 -26.28 -12.50 -19.07
CA ARG A 49 -26.61 -13.92 -18.89
C ARG A 49 -28.12 -14.16 -18.99
N GLU A 50 -28.95 -13.26 -18.49
CA GLU A 50 -30.40 -13.33 -18.67
C GLU A 50 -30.81 -13.11 -20.15
N GLN A 51 -30.17 -12.15 -20.84
CA GLN A 51 -30.39 -11.94 -22.28
C GLN A 51 -29.92 -13.13 -23.12
N ALA A 52 -28.81 -13.77 -22.77
CA ALA A 52 -28.31 -14.96 -23.44
C ALA A 52 -29.26 -16.17 -23.32
N LYS A 53 -30.05 -16.26 -22.23
CA LYS A 53 -31.06 -17.32 -22.05
C LYS A 53 -32.21 -17.23 -23.05
N THR A 54 -32.56 -16.03 -23.51
CA THR A 54 -33.64 -15.82 -24.49
C THR A 54 -33.16 -15.91 -25.94
N MET A 55 -31.84 -16.01 -26.17
CA MET A 55 -31.23 -16.17 -27.48
C MET A 55 -31.00 -17.65 -27.85
N THR A 56 -30.91 -17.94 -29.16
CA THR A 56 -30.57 -19.27 -29.71
C THR A 56 -29.62 -19.14 -30.90
N GLY A 57 -28.89 -20.20 -31.24
CA GLY A 57 -27.97 -20.23 -32.39
C GLY A 57 -26.59 -19.60 -32.14
N GLU A 58 -25.90 -19.20 -33.20
CA GLU A 58 -24.53 -18.64 -33.17
C GLU A 58 -24.43 -17.38 -32.31
N THR A 59 -25.48 -16.56 -32.25
CA THR A 59 -25.53 -15.34 -31.43
C THR A 59 -25.41 -15.66 -29.93
N LYS A 60 -25.97 -16.79 -29.48
CA LYS A 60 -25.84 -17.25 -28.09
C LYS A 60 -24.41 -17.69 -27.79
N ALA A 61 -23.79 -18.45 -28.69
CA ALA A 61 -22.41 -18.91 -28.53
C ALA A 61 -21.41 -17.74 -28.47
N TYR A 62 -21.65 -16.69 -29.26
CA TYR A 62 -20.88 -15.44 -29.20
C TYR A 62 -21.06 -14.73 -27.85
N LEU A 63 -22.31 -14.55 -27.40
CA LEU A 63 -22.60 -13.91 -26.10
C LEU A 63 -22.02 -14.68 -24.92
N ASP A 64 -22.13 -16.01 -24.92
CA ASP A 64 -21.58 -16.88 -23.88
C ASP A 64 -20.04 -16.78 -23.82
N GLY A 65 -19.38 -16.63 -24.98
CA GLY A 65 -17.94 -16.38 -25.06
C GLY A 65 -17.53 -15.02 -24.49
N GLU A 66 -18.27 -13.97 -24.81
CA GLU A 66 -18.06 -12.63 -24.23
C GLU A 66 -18.30 -12.60 -22.72
N ILE A 67 -19.35 -13.28 -22.23
CA ILE A 67 -19.62 -13.44 -20.80
C ILE A 67 -18.46 -14.14 -20.09
N ALA A 68 -17.95 -15.24 -20.66
CA ALA A 68 -16.83 -15.98 -20.08
C ALA A 68 -15.53 -15.13 -20.04
N ASN A 69 -15.28 -14.35 -21.08
CA ASN A 69 -14.16 -13.40 -21.11
C ASN A 69 -14.34 -12.29 -20.07
N ALA A 70 -15.53 -11.71 -19.95
CA ALA A 70 -15.84 -10.68 -18.96
C ALA A 70 -15.70 -11.22 -17.52
N GLU A 71 -16.17 -12.43 -17.25
CA GLU A 71 -16.00 -13.08 -15.94
C GLU A 71 -14.52 -13.31 -15.61
N LYS A 72 -13.71 -13.70 -16.59
CA LYS A 72 -12.27 -13.86 -16.42
C LYS A 72 -11.61 -12.52 -16.04
N VAL A 73 -11.95 -11.43 -16.74
CA VAL A 73 -11.45 -10.08 -16.45
C VAL A 73 -11.87 -9.62 -15.05
N ILE A 74 -13.13 -9.84 -14.66
CA ILE A 74 -13.62 -9.51 -13.31
C ILE A 74 -12.88 -10.31 -12.22
N ASN A 75 -12.59 -11.59 -12.49
CA ASN A 75 -11.88 -12.44 -11.54
C ASN A 75 -10.40 -12.07 -11.37
N GLU A 76 -9.78 -11.57 -12.44
CA GLU A 76 -8.39 -11.08 -12.44
C GLU A 76 -8.26 -9.63 -11.91
N ALA A 77 -9.36 -8.87 -11.87
CA ALA A 77 -9.37 -7.52 -11.35
C ALA A 77 -9.06 -7.47 -9.84
N PRO A 78 -8.30 -6.46 -9.38
CA PRO A 78 -7.93 -6.35 -7.97
C PRO A 78 -9.16 -6.10 -7.09
N LYS A 79 -9.38 -7.02 -6.16
CA LYS A 79 -10.51 -6.99 -5.22
C LYS A 79 -10.32 -5.91 -4.15
N GLY A 80 -11.42 -5.40 -3.60
CA GLY A 80 -11.41 -4.49 -2.45
C GLY A 80 -10.59 -5.01 -1.27
N SER A 81 -10.58 -6.34 -1.05
CA SER A 81 -9.75 -6.99 -0.04
C SER A 81 -8.25 -6.73 -0.21
N THR A 82 -7.75 -6.65 -1.45
CA THR A 82 -6.34 -6.37 -1.74
C THR A 82 -5.96 -4.96 -1.29
N TYR A 83 -6.82 -3.98 -1.59
CA TYR A 83 -6.62 -2.59 -1.14
C TYR A 83 -6.71 -2.46 0.38
N LEU A 84 -7.62 -3.21 1.03
CA LEU A 84 -7.73 -3.24 2.48
C LEU A 84 -6.46 -3.81 3.15
N ILE A 85 -5.90 -4.90 2.60
CA ILE A 85 -4.64 -5.48 3.08
C ILE A 85 -3.51 -4.44 2.97
N VAL A 86 -3.38 -3.80 1.81
CA VAL A 86 -2.40 -2.73 1.57
C VAL A 86 -2.58 -1.59 2.58
N GLN A 87 -3.82 -1.16 2.83
CA GLN A 87 -4.15 -0.11 3.78
C GLN A 87 -3.71 -0.45 5.21
N ILE A 88 -3.93 -1.69 5.66
CA ILE A 88 -3.50 -2.16 6.98
C ILE A 88 -1.97 -2.09 7.10
N PHE A 89 -1.23 -2.61 6.12
CA PHE A 89 0.23 -2.58 6.17
C PHE A 89 0.82 -1.17 6.07
N LEU A 90 0.19 -0.26 5.32
CA LEU A 90 0.52 1.17 5.35
C LEU A 90 0.26 1.78 6.74
N GLY A 91 -0.80 1.36 7.42
CA GLY A 91 -1.06 1.71 8.83
C GLY A 91 0.06 1.23 9.76
N VAL A 92 0.58 0.02 9.55
CA VAL A 92 1.75 -0.49 10.30
C VAL A 92 2.99 0.37 10.06
N LEU A 93 3.25 0.79 8.82
CA LEU A 93 4.36 1.70 8.50
C LEU A 93 4.21 3.07 9.18
N LEU A 94 2.99 3.60 9.28
CA LEU A 94 2.70 4.83 10.01
C LEU A 94 3.02 4.68 11.51
N VAL A 95 2.61 3.57 12.13
CA VAL A 95 2.94 3.30 13.54
C VAL A 95 4.45 3.16 13.74
N LEU A 96 5.15 2.50 12.82
CA LEU A 96 6.60 2.39 12.87
C LEU A 96 7.30 3.76 12.74
N SER A 97 6.80 4.67 11.90
CA SER A 97 7.38 6.02 11.77
C SER A 97 7.29 6.80 13.09
N LEU A 98 6.15 6.72 13.78
CA LEU A 98 5.96 7.32 15.10
C LEU A 98 6.88 6.69 16.16
N ALA A 99 7.02 5.36 16.14
CA ALA A 99 7.93 4.65 17.03
C ALA A 99 9.39 5.10 16.82
N PHE A 100 9.83 5.29 15.57
CA PHE A 100 11.17 5.84 15.30
C PHE A 100 11.33 7.27 15.82
N GLY A 101 10.28 8.09 15.77
CA GLY A 101 10.28 9.41 16.40
C GLY A 101 10.53 9.35 17.90
N TYR A 102 9.91 8.41 18.61
CA TYR A 102 10.18 8.16 20.01
C TYR A 102 11.64 7.73 20.26
N PHE A 103 12.14 6.75 19.49
CA PHE A 103 13.49 6.21 19.66
C PHE A 103 14.62 7.18 19.28
N LEU A 104 14.31 8.22 18.50
CA LEU A 104 15.23 9.30 18.19
C LEU A 104 15.71 10.06 19.44
N PHE A 105 14.84 10.14 20.46
CA PHE A 105 15.10 10.79 21.74
C PHE A 105 15.39 9.81 22.87
N ARG A 106 14.77 8.63 22.86
CA ARG A 106 15.01 7.53 23.81
C ARG A 106 15.66 6.34 23.11
N PRO A 107 16.98 6.37 22.90
CA PRO A 107 17.68 5.36 22.11
C PRO A 107 17.60 3.96 22.74
N ASN A 108 17.16 2.97 21.96
CA ASN A 108 17.25 1.56 22.30
C ASN A 108 17.70 0.77 21.06
N LEU A 109 18.97 0.33 21.04
CA LEU A 109 19.58 -0.26 19.85
C LEU A 109 18.89 -1.57 19.43
N ASN A 110 18.56 -2.44 20.38
CA ASN A 110 17.94 -3.74 20.09
C ASN A 110 16.55 -3.58 19.47
N THR A 111 15.72 -2.71 20.04
CA THR A 111 14.37 -2.48 19.54
C THR A 111 14.39 -1.76 18.19
N VAL A 112 15.22 -0.73 18.04
CA VAL A 112 15.31 0.02 16.77
C VAL A 112 15.78 -0.88 15.64
N THR A 113 16.76 -1.75 15.87
CA THR A 113 17.25 -2.69 14.83
C THR A 113 16.13 -3.62 14.34
N LYS A 114 15.35 -4.19 15.28
CA LYS A 114 14.19 -5.03 14.94
C LYS A 114 13.14 -4.26 14.15
N PHE A 115 12.87 -3.01 14.55
CA PHE A 115 11.86 -2.17 13.89
C PHE A 115 12.30 -1.72 12.49
N VAL A 116 13.59 -1.46 12.28
CA VAL A 116 14.14 -1.18 10.93
C VAL A 116 13.97 -2.39 10.02
N ALA A 117 14.33 -3.59 10.50
CA ALA A 117 14.11 -4.83 9.74
C ALA A 117 12.62 -5.03 9.41
N ALA A 118 11.73 -4.81 10.38
CA ALA A 118 10.29 -4.87 10.18
C ALA A 118 9.81 -3.85 9.15
N ALA A 119 10.30 -2.60 9.18
CA ALA A 119 9.93 -1.57 8.21
C ALA A 119 10.32 -1.97 6.78
N VAL A 120 11.49 -2.57 6.59
CA VAL A 120 11.94 -3.09 5.28
C VAL A 120 11.01 -4.22 4.81
N ILE A 121 10.74 -5.20 5.67
CA ILE A 121 9.87 -6.34 5.34
C ILE A 121 8.46 -5.85 4.98
N VAL A 122 7.87 -4.98 5.80
CA VAL A 122 6.53 -4.44 5.55
C VAL A 122 6.51 -3.64 4.25
N THR A 123 7.53 -2.83 3.96
CA THR A 123 7.63 -2.09 2.69
C THR A 123 7.63 -3.02 1.48
N LEU A 124 8.37 -4.13 1.55
CA LEU A 124 8.36 -5.14 0.49
C LEU A 124 6.99 -5.80 0.33
N ILE A 125 6.35 -6.18 1.44
CA ILE A 125 5.00 -6.76 1.43
C ILE A 125 4.01 -5.79 0.78
N VAL A 126 4.00 -4.53 1.18
CA VAL A 126 3.12 -3.50 0.61
C VAL A 126 3.39 -3.33 -0.89
N TYR A 127 4.65 -3.31 -1.31
CA TYR A 127 5.02 -3.17 -2.71
C TYR A 127 4.49 -4.33 -3.57
N PHE A 128 4.68 -5.58 -3.12
CA PHE A 128 4.24 -6.75 -3.88
C PHE A 128 2.73 -6.99 -3.80
N ALA A 129 2.08 -6.63 -2.69
CA ALA A 129 0.63 -6.71 -2.52
C ALA A 129 -0.11 -5.58 -3.26
N SER A 130 0.57 -4.45 -3.53
CA SER A 130 -0.02 -3.33 -4.26
C SER A 130 -0.28 -3.71 -5.72
N PRO A 131 -1.53 -3.55 -6.20
CA PRO A 131 -1.87 -3.91 -7.57
C PRO A 131 -1.13 -3.01 -8.56
N ASP A 132 -0.60 -3.63 -9.63
CA ASP A 132 0.19 -2.95 -10.65
C ASP A 132 -0.69 -2.52 -11.81
N ILE A 133 -1.47 -1.47 -11.57
CA ILE A 133 -2.40 -0.95 -12.57
C ILE A 133 -1.79 0.31 -13.16
N ALA A 134 -1.56 0.30 -14.47
CA ALA A 134 -1.19 1.49 -15.22
C ALA A 134 -2.34 2.50 -15.12
N ARG A 135 -2.14 3.54 -14.30
CA ARG A 135 -3.12 4.61 -14.14
C ARG A 135 -3.03 5.57 -15.31
N GLY A 136 -4.18 5.98 -15.84
CA GLY A 136 -4.26 6.97 -16.93
C GLY A 136 -3.62 8.31 -16.56
N LYS A 137 -3.39 9.16 -17.57
CA LYS A 137 -2.63 10.43 -17.50
C LYS A 137 -3.07 11.40 -16.38
N TYR A 138 -4.32 11.28 -15.90
CA TYR A 138 -4.91 12.12 -14.84
C TYR A 138 -5.27 11.35 -13.56
N SER A 139 -4.92 10.05 -13.47
CA SER A 139 -5.29 9.16 -12.36
C SER A 139 -4.21 9.08 -11.26
N GLY A 140 -3.17 9.93 -11.34
CA GLY A 140 -2.13 10.09 -10.32
C GLY A 140 -1.10 8.94 -10.26
N LEU A 141 -0.32 8.88 -9.17
CA LEU A 141 0.76 7.89 -8.99
C LEU A 141 0.24 6.43 -8.89
N ASN A 142 0.97 5.47 -9.45
CA ASN A 142 0.68 4.03 -9.30
C ASN A 142 0.75 3.62 -7.81
N SER A 143 -0.07 2.66 -7.40
CA SER A 143 -0.13 2.09 -6.05
C SER A 143 1.24 1.58 -5.59
N ARG A 144 2.01 0.94 -6.48
CA ARG A 144 3.39 0.51 -6.18
C ARG A 144 4.35 1.67 -5.90
N THR A 145 4.21 2.78 -6.64
CA THR A 145 5.02 3.98 -6.41
C THR A 145 4.69 4.61 -5.06
N LEU A 146 3.41 4.65 -4.69
CA LEU A 146 2.97 5.12 -3.37
C LEU A 146 3.48 4.26 -2.22
N ALA A 147 3.51 2.94 -2.41
CA ALA A 147 4.11 2.01 -1.45
C ALA A 147 5.57 2.36 -1.16
N LEU A 148 6.36 2.63 -2.21
CA LEU A 148 7.76 3.04 -2.07
C LEU A 148 7.91 4.43 -1.44
N LEU A 149 7.09 5.40 -1.86
CA LEU A 149 7.09 6.75 -1.28
C LEU A 149 6.67 6.77 0.19
N SER A 150 5.90 5.77 0.64
CA SER A 150 5.55 5.60 2.05
C SER A 150 6.65 4.87 2.83
N GLY A 151 7.15 3.76 2.28
CA GLY A 151 8.11 2.89 2.97
C GLY A 151 9.54 3.45 3.06
N ILE A 152 10.06 4.06 1.99
CA ILE A 152 11.44 4.58 1.97
C ILE A 152 11.66 5.65 3.06
N PRO A 153 10.80 6.67 3.21
CA PRO A 153 10.96 7.64 4.30
C PRO A 153 10.90 7.00 5.70
N VAL A 154 10.09 5.96 5.90
CA VAL A 154 10.03 5.20 7.18
C VAL A 154 11.35 4.50 7.45
N ILE A 155 11.93 3.84 6.44
CA ILE A 155 13.25 3.19 6.55
C ILE A 155 14.33 4.23 6.87
N VAL A 156 14.33 5.37 6.16
CA VAL A 156 15.28 6.47 6.40
C VAL A 156 15.14 7.01 7.83
N ALA A 157 13.91 7.23 8.30
CA ALA A 157 13.66 7.61 9.69
C ALA A 157 14.21 6.58 10.69
N GLY A 158 14.01 5.29 10.39
CA GLY A 158 14.56 4.19 11.17
C GLY A 158 16.09 4.16 11.21
N LEU A 159 16.76 4.46 10.08
CA LEU A 159 18.22 4.58 10.02
C LEU A 159 18.73 5.73 10.90
N PHE A 160 18.06 6.88 10.92
CA PHE A 160 18.43 7.98 11.83
C PHE A 160 18.23 7.61 13.30
N ALA A 161 17.14 6.92 13.64
CA ALA A 161 16.92 6.41 14.99
C ALA A 161 18.00 5.38 15.38
N PHE A 162 18.42 4.53 14.44
CA PHE A 162 19.49 3.54 14.65
C PHE A 162 20.83 4.21 14.91
N LEU A 163 21.19 5.21 14.10
CA LEU A 163 22.42 5.99 14.29
C LEU A 163 22.43 6.72 15.63
N ALA A 164 21.28 7.26 16.06
CA ALA A 164 21.13 7.88 17.38
C ALA A 164 21.35 6.84 18.50
N ALA A 165 20.81 5.63 18.34
CA ALA A 165 20.95 4.54 19.31
C ALA A 165 22.39 4.00 19.40
N LYS A 166 23.04 3.74 18.26
CA LYS A 166 24.43 3.26 18.22
C LYS A 166 25.38 4.24 18.91
N LYS A 167 25.18 5.54 18.68
CA LYS A 167 26.00 6.60 19.31
C LYS A 167 25.74 6.75 20.82
N ALA A 168 24.57 6.35 21.30
CA ALA A 168 24.27 6.34 22.72
C ALA A 168 24.98 5.17 23.43
N VAL A 169 24.97 3.98 22.83
CA VAL A 169 25.66 2.79 23.37
C VAL A 169 27.17 3.00 23.44
N VAL A 170 27.79 3.51 22.37
CA VAL A 170 29.25 3.78 22.31
C VAL A 170 29.71 4.83 23.32
N LYS A 171 28.80 5.66 23.88
CA LYS A 171 29.15 6.64 24.92
C LYS A 171 29.14 6.05 26.34
N VAL A 172 28.57 4.86 26.52
CA VAL A 172 28.39 4.21 27.83
C VAL A 172 29.41 3.08 28.02
N ALA A 173 29.95 2.54 26.92
CA ALA A 173 31.11 1.65 26.92
C ALA A 173 32.42 2.44 26.97
#